data_AF-A0A1G2U6W7-F1
#
_entry.id   AF-A0A1G2U6W7-F1
#
_cell.length_a   1.000
_cell.length_b   1.000
_cell.length_c   1.000
_cell.angle_alpha   90.00
_cell.angle_beta   90.00
_cell.angle_gamma   90.00
#
_symmetry.space_group_name_H-M   'P 1'
#
loop_
_entity.id
_entity.type
_entity.pdbx_description
1 polymer ?
#
loop_
_entity_poly.entity_id
_entity_poly.type
_entity_poly.pdbx_seq_one_letter_code
_entity_poly.pdbx_strand_id
1 'polypeptide(L)'
;MENMENPNNPMEGGVGPQRSSAGPIIGIIIIIVVLVLGGLYFWGQKLSQESLLEDSSMTTETEAMIESRSAAATRQLRVQSASDDISYIEADLNATELESLGSEFDSAESGN
;
A
#
# COMPACT_ATOMS: atom_id res chain seq x y z
N MET A 1 18.69 84.02 32.09
CA MET A 1 19.09 82.74 31.49
C MET A 1 17.79 82.02 31.16
N GLU A 2 17.36 82.11 29.90
CA GLU A 2 16.09 81.58 29.41
C GLU A 2 16.11 80.06 29.45
N ASN A 3 15.07 79.50 30.07
CA ASN A 3 14.87 78.06 30.13
C ASN A 3 14.31 77.62 28.77
N MET A 4 15.16 77.04 27.92
CA MET A 4 14.77 76.55 26.60
C MET A 4 13.93 75.29 26.76
N GLU A 5 12.62 75.43 26.61
CA GLU A 5 11.68 74.33 26.48
C GLU A 5 12.00 73.55 25.20
N ASN A 6 12.37 72.27 25.36
CA ASN A 6 12.70 71.36 24.27
C ASN A 6 11.41 70.88 23.57
N PRO A 7 11.14 71.24 22.30
CA PRO A 7 9.86 70.97 21.64
C PRO A 7 9.86 69.66 20.85
N ASN A 8 10.45 68.58 21.38
CA ASN A 8 10.48 67.28 20.70
C ASN A 8 9.88 66.18 21.57
N ASN A 9 8.56 66.14 21.64
CA ASN A 9 7.84 64.94 22.05
C ASN A 9 7.28 64.26 20.79
N PRO A 10 7.87 63.16 20.30
CA PRO A 10 7.29 62.43 19.18
C PRO A 10 5.95 61.83 19.61
N MET A 11 4.94 62.03 18.77
CA MET A 11 3.59 61.52 18.94
C MET A 11 3.64 60.02 19.26
N GLU A 12 3.00 59.63 20.36
CA GLU A 12 2.69 58.24 20.68
C GLU A 12 1.84 57.65 19.54
N GLY A 13 2.50 56.95 18.62
CA GLY A 13 1.84 56.04 17.70
C GLY A 13 1.19 54.92 18.50
N GLY A 14 -0.12 55.01 18.69
CA GLY A 14 -0.91 53.97 19.32
C GLY A 14 -0.69 52.63 18.62
N VAL A 15 0.04 51.74 19.28
CA VAL A 15 0.12 50.32 18.91
C VAL A 15 -1.23 49.70 19.27
N GLY A 16 -2.14 49.66 18.32
CA GLY A 16 -3.39 48.90 18.46
C GLY A 16 -3.08 47.42 18.79
N PRO A 17 -3.96 46.73 19.52
CA PRO A 17 -3.70 45.36 19.96
C PRO A 17 -3.50 44.44 18.76
N GLN A 18 -2.25 44.00 18.58
CA GLN A 18 -1.85 42.96 17.63
C GLN A 18 -2.57 41.66 17.99
N ARG A 19 -3.59 41.31 17.21
CA ARG A 19 -4.34 40.06 17.38
C ARG A 19 -3.50 38.93 16.81
N SER A 20 -2.87 38.13 17.66
CA SER A 20 -2.21 36.90 17.21
C SER A 20 -3.29 35.93 16.70
N SER A 21 -3.27 35.63 15.40
CA SER A 21 -4.17 34.62 14.84
C SER A 21 -3.57 33.23 15.09
N ALA A 22 -4.28 32.40 15.85
CA ALA A 22 -3.86 31.03 16.17
C ALA A 22 -4.09 30.04 15.01
N GLY A 23 -4.82 30.45 13.97
CA GLY A 23 -5.18 29.59 12.83
C GLY A 23 -3.98 29.02 12.08
N PRO A 24 -3.00 29.84 11.65
CA PRO A 24 -1.78 29.34 11.01
C PRO A 24 -0.96 28.41 11.90
N ILE A 25 -0.95 28.67 13.21
CA ILE A 25 -0.24 27.84 14.21
C ILE A 25 -0.92 26.47 14.32
N ILE A 26 -2.25 26.42 14.36
CA ILE A 26 -2.97 25.14 14.36
C ILE A 26 -2.75 24.36 13.06
N GLY A 27 -2.71 25.07 11.92
CA GLY A 27 -2.47 24.46 10.61
C GLY A 27 -1.11 23.79 10.51
N ILE A 28 -0.04 24.47 10.97
CA ILE A 28 1.31 23.88 10.93
C ILE A 28 1.44 22.67 11.85
N ILE A 29 0.76 22.66 13.02
CA ILE A 29 0.76 21.52 13.93
C ILE A 29 0.18 20.27 13.24
N ILE A 30 -0.96 20.43 12.55
CA ILE A 30 -1.59 19.31 11.83
C ILE A 30 -0.65 18.74 10.76
N ILE A 31 0.00 19.61 9.98
CA ILE A 31 0.95 19.19 8.95
C ILE A 31 2.11 18.41 9.57
N ILE A 32 2.67 18.88 10.68
CA ILE A 32 3.76 18.20 11.38
C ILE A 32 3.32 16.81 11.85
N VAL A 33 2.12 16.69 12.44
CA VAL A 33 1.58 15.39 12.89
C VAL A 33 1.45 14.40 11.73
N VAL A 34 0.92 14.84 10.58
CA VAL A 34 0.79 14.00 9.38
C VAL A 34 2.15 13.57 8.84
N LEU A 35 3.15 14.46 8.84
CA LEU A 35 4.50 14.12 8.39
C LEU A 35 5.19 13.12 9.33
N VAL A 36 5.02 13.27 10.65
CA VAL A 36 5.57 12.31 11.63
C VAL A 36 4.91 10.94 11.46
N LEU A 37 3.58 10.89 11.32
CA LEU A 37 2.86 9.65 11.10
C LEU A 37 3.22 9.00 9.76
N GLY A 38 3.29 9.79 8.68
CA GLY A 38 3.68 9.30 7.36
C GLY A 38 5.12 8.80 7.33
N GLY A 39 6.05 9.52 7.96
CA GLY A 39 7.44 9.12 8.10
C GLY A 39 7.59 7.85 8.94
N LEU A 40 6.91 7.76 10.08
CA LEU A 40 6.94 6.59 10.95
C LEU A 40 6.27 5.37 10.31
N TYR A 41 5.18 5.57 9.56
CA TYR A 41 4.51 4.51 8.81
C TYR A 41 5.42 3.92 7.73
N PHE A 42 6.05 4.78 6.93
CA PHE A 42 6.97 4.35 5.88
C PHE A 42 8.21 3.65 6.46
N TRP A 43 8.77 4.19 7.55
CA TRP A 43 9.95 3.61 8.19
C TRP A 43 9.65 2.30 8.92
N GLY A 44 8.48 2.18 9.56
CA GLY A 44 8.02 0.96 10.22
C GLY A 44 7.75 -0.19 9.25
N GLN A 45 7.23 0.09 8.05
CA GLN A 45 7.09 -0.94 7.01
C GLN A 45 8.44 -1.48 6.53
N LYS A 46 9.47 -0.63 6.42
CA LYS A 46 10.79 -1.05 5.95
C LYS A 46 11.48 -2.02 6.92
N LEU A 47 11.42 -1.76 8.23
CA LEU A 47 12.05 -2.62 9.23
C LEU A 47 11.35 -3.99 9.35
N SER A 48 10.03 -4.03 9.16
CA SER A 48 9.25 -5.27 9.17
C SER A 48 9.57 -6.19 7.98
N GLN A 49 10.08 -5.62 6.88
CA GLN A 49 10.47 -6.36 5.68
C GLN A 49 11.87 -6.98 5.82
N GLU A 50 12.81 -6.32 6.52
CA GLU A 50 14.13 -6.92 6.82
C GLU A 50 14.05 -8.05 7.85
N SER A 51 13.15 -7.97 8.85
CA SER A 51 12.95 -9.06 9.81
C SER A 51 12.32 -10.33 9.22
N LEU A 52 11.72 -10.24 8.04
CA LEU A 52 11.24 -11.40 7.28
C LEU A 52 12.34 -12.02 6.41
N LEU A 53 13.43 -11.31 6.13
CA LEU A 53 14.52 -11.79 5.28
C LEU A 53 15.63 -12.51 6.08
N GLU A 54 15.75 -12.23 7.38
CA GLU A 54 16.74 -12.90 8.24
C GLU A 54 16.29 -14.31 8.69
N ASP A 55 14.99 -14.62 8.63
CA ASP A 55 14.43 -15.99 8.80
C ASP A 55 14.36 -16.76 7.46
N SER A 56 14.56 -16.09 6.32
CA SER A 56 14.49 -16.72 4.99
C SER A 56 15.80 -17.35 4.49
N SER A 57 16.89 -17.31 5.28
CA SER A 57 18.16 -17.94 4.87
C SER A 57 18.10 -19.48 4.82
N MET A 58 16.96 -20.10 5.17
CA MET A 58 16.67 -21.52 4.92
C MET A 58 15.44 -21.77 4.00
N THR A 59 14.76 -20.74 3.47
CA THR A 59 13.53 -20.91 2.65
C THR A 59 13.66 -20.49 1.18
N THR A 60 14.74 -19.81 0.79
CA THR A 60 14.92 -19.24 -0.56
C THR A 60 14.78 -20.27 -1.70
N GLU A 61 15.23 -21.51 -1.51
CA GLU A 61 15.12 -22.54 -2.55
C GLU A 61 13.70 -23.10 -2.70
N THR A 62 12.92 -23.11 -1.61
CA THR A 62 11.55 -23.64 -1.61
C THR A 62 10.56 -22.58 -2.10
N GLU A 63 10.76 -21.31 -1.73
CA GLU A 63 9.88 -20.21 -2.12
C GLU A 63 10.02 -19.86 -3.61
N ALA A 64 11.25 -19.87 -4.16
CA ALA A 64 11.48 -19.70 -5.59
C ALA A 64 10.88 -20.86 -6.42
N MET A 65 10.89 -22.09 -5.88
CA MET A 65 10.27 -23.24 -6.52
C MET A 65 8.74 -23.20 -6.44
N ILE A 66 8.16 -22.73 -5.33
CA ILE A 66 6.72 -22.55 -5.16
C ILE A 66 6.21 -21.42 -6.06
N GLU A 67 6.91 -20.28 -6.14
CA GLU A 67 6.55 -19.17 -7.02
C GLU A 67 6.63 -19.59 -8.50
N SER A 68 7.66 -20.33 -8.88
CA SER A 68 7.79 -20.87 -10.24
C SER A 68 6.66 -21.85 -10.60
N ARG A 69 6.28 -22.75 -9.69
CA ARG A 69 5.14 -23.67 -9.90
C ARG A 69 3.80 -22.94 -9.94
N SER A 70 3.59 -21.96 -9.05
CA SER A 70 2.39 -21.12 -9.02
C SER A 70 2.25 -20.29 -10.30
N ALA A 71 3.34 -19.71 -10.80
CA ALA A 71 3.35 -18.95 -12.05
C ALA A 71 3.09 -19.87 -13.26
N ALA A 72 3.58 -21.11 -13.26
CA ALA A 72 3.28 -22.09 -14.30
C ALA A 72 1.80 -22.50 -14.29
N ALA A 73 1.24 -22.81 -13.12
CA ALA A 73 -0.18 -23.14 -12.97
C ALA A 73 -1.09 -21.96 -13.37
N THR A 74 -0.74 -20.74 -12.96
CA THR A 74 -1.49 -19.52 -13.33
C THR A 74 -1.41 -19.25 -14.83
N ARG A 75 -0.27 -19.51 -15.48
CA ARG A 75 -0.13 -19.41 -16.95
C ARG A 75 -0.99 -20.44 -17.68
N GLN A 76 -1.10 -21.67 -17.15
CA GLN A 76 -1.97 -22.69 -17.71
C GLN A 76 -3.45 -22.33 -17.55
N LEU A 77 -3.86 -21.76 -16.41
CA LEU A 77 -5.21 -21.25 -16.22
C LEU A 77 -5.54 -20.08 -17.15
N ARG A 78 -4.54 -19.25 -17.49
CA ARG A 78 -4.68 -18.14 -18.45
C ARG A 78 -4.75 -18.56 -19.92
N VAL A 79 -4.48 -19.82 -20.25
CA VAL A 79 -4.65 -20.37 -21.61
C VAL A 79 -6.12 -20.68 -21.91
N GLN A 80 -7.03 -20.58 -20.92
CA GLN A 80 -8.46 -20.58 -21.18
C GLN A 80 -8.81 -19.42 -22.13
N SER A 81 -9.56 -19.72 -23.19
CA SER A 81 -9.82 -18.77 -24.27
C SER A 81 -10.60 -17.57 -23.74
N ALA A 82 -10.13 -16.35 -24.06
CA ALA A 82 -10.83 -15.10 -23.74
C ALA A 82 -11.90 -14.72 -24.79
N SER A 83 -12.33 -15.70 -25.59
CA SER A 83 -13.24 -15.51 -26.71
C SER A 83 -14.69 -15.77 -26.28
N ASP A 84 -15.56 -14.78 -26.47
CA ASP A 84 -17.00 -14.88 -26.21
C ASP A 84 -17.77 -15.55 -27.38
N ASP A 85 -17.06 -16.00 -28.41
CA ASP A 85 -17.64 -16.72 -29.54
C ASP A 85 -17.96 -18.18 -29.16
N ILE A 86 -19.19 -18.61 -29.43
CA ILE A 86 -19.73 -19.95 -29.11
C ILE A 86 -18.81 -21.08 -29.61
N SER A 87 -18.22 -20.95 -30.80
CA SER A 87 -17.35 -21.97 -31.37
C SER A 87 -16.07 -22.22 -30.56
N TYR A 88 -15.59 -21.22 -29.84
CA TYR A 88 -14.40 -21.36 -28.98
C TYR A 88 -14.77 -21.97 -27.62
N ILE A 89 -15.95 -21.66 -27.08
CA ILE A 89 -16.46 -22.29 -25.86
C ILE A 89 -16.66 -23.79 -26.07
N GLU A 90 -17.24 -24.19 -27.23
CA GLU A 90 -17.40 -25.62 -27.56
C GLU A 90 -16.06 -26.34 -27.70
N ALA A 91 -15.04 -25.68 -28.25
CA ALA A 91 -13.69 -26.24 -28.37
C ALA A 91 -13.03 -26.43 -26.99
N ASP A 92 -13.14 -25.44 -26.10
CA ASP A 92 -12.57 -25.49 -24.74
C ASP A 92 -13.25 -26.57 -23.89
N LEU A 93 -14.58 -26.72 -24.00
CA LEU A 93 -15.33 -27.79 -23.33
C LEU A 93 -14.97 -29.18 -23.87
N ASN A 94 -14.72 -29.31 -25.18
CA ASN A 94 -14.30 -30.57 -25.78
C ASN A 94 -12.87 -30.95 -25.35
N ALA A 95 -12.00 -29.96 -25.18
CA ALA A 95 -10.63 -30.15 -24.69
C ALA A 95 -10.56 -30.42 -23.18
N THR A 96 -11.67 -30.29 -22.44
CA THR A 96 -11.72 -30.61 -21.01
C THR A 96 -11.80 -32.13 -20.83
N GLU A 97 -10.72 -32.73 -20.31
CA GLU A 97 -10.63 -34.19 -20.08
C GLU A 97 -11.47 -34.65 -18.87
N LEU A 98 -12.78 -34.84 -19.09
CA LEU A 98 -13.73 -35.29 -18.05
C LEU A 98 -13.66 -36.80 -17.76
N GLU A 99 -13.11 -37.59 -18.69
CA GLU A 99 -12.95 -39.05 -18.55
C GLU A 99 -12.07 -39.41 -17.33
N SER A 100 -11.03 -38.62 -17.08
CA SER A 100 -10.12 -38.79 -15.94
C SER A 100 -10.83 -38.61 -14.59
N LEU A 101 -11.73 -37.63 -14.50
CA LEU A 101 -12.48 -37.33 -13.27
C LEU A 101 -13.47 -38.43 -12.89
N GLY A 102 -14.09 -39.10 -13.87
CA GLY A 102 -14.98 -40.23 -13.60
C GLY A 102 -14.25 -41.40 -12.94
N SER A 103 -13.01 -41.68 -13.40
CA SER A 103 -12.18 -42.74 -12.82
C SER A 103 -11.66 -42.42 -11.41
N GLU A 104 -11.40 -41.14 -11.12
CA GLU A 104 -11.00 -40.67 -9.78
C GLU A 104 -12.16 -40.79 -8.79
N PHE A 105 -13.38 -40.46 -9.20
CA PHE A 105 -14.58 -40.56 -8.36
C PHE A 105 -14.92 -42.01 -7.98
N ASP A 106 -14.90 -42.94 -8.95
CA ASP A 106 -15.14 -44.37 -8.68
C ASP A 106 -14.08 -44.96 -7.74
N SER A 107 -12.83 -44.49 -7.86
CA SER A 107 -11.73 -44.89 -6.98
C SER A 107 -11.87 -44.34 -5.56
N ALA A 108 -12.46 -43.15 -5.40
CA ALA A 108 -12.73 -42.54 -4.08
C ALA A 108 -13.95 -43.15 -3.37
N GLU A 109 -15.00 -43.52 -4.11
CA GLU A 109 -16.21 -44.20 -3.58
C GLU A 109 -15.88 -45.64 -3.15
N SER A 110 -15.08 -46.36 -3.94
CA SER A 110 -14.74 -47.78 -3.67
C SER A 110 -13.73 -47.97 -2.53
N GLY A 111 -13.14 -46.88 -2.03
CA GLY A 111 -12.11 -46.88 -0.97
C GLY A 111 -12.65 -46.72 0.46
N ASN A 112 -13.97 -46.68 0.67
CA ASN A 112 -14.62 -46.56 1.98
C ASN A 112 -15.58 -47.72 2.26
#